data_AF-A0A2J6ICR7-F1
#
_entry.id   AF-A0A2J6ICR7-F1
#
_cell.length_a   1.000
_cell.length_b   1.000
_cell.length_c   1.000
_cell.angle_alpha   90.00
_cell.angle_beta   90.00
_cell.angle_gamma   90.00
#
_symmetry.space_group_name_H-M   'P 1'
#
loop_
_entity.id
_entity.type
_entity.pdbx_description
1 polymer ?
#
loop_
_entity_poly.entity_id
_entity_poly.type
_entity_poly.pdbx_seq_one_letter_code
_entity_poly.pdbx_strand_id
1 'polypeptide(L)'
;MKIIFTLCLIISFGLITSAQITVTNNDLAPAGTTIYNSIDNSPDDKILPGSPGPNKTWDFITLNQDDIDTLVFMLPSWTPYPDNFAEANFAANLVNDGAYAFFIRNDDKLSAIGLVGSYDTYENVSVPVSPEEIYIDFPVQFGQT
;
A
#
# COMPACT_ATOMS: atom_id res chain seq x y z
N MET A 1 21.91 -15.05 46.06
CA MET A 1 22.50 -13.96 45.25
C MET A 1 22.63 -14.30 43.77
N LYS A 2 23.20 -15.44 43.37
CA LYS A 2 23.34 -15.82 41.94
C LYS A 2 22.01 -15.84 41.16
N ILE A 3 20.96 -16.45 41.72
CA ILE A 3 19.63 -16.56 41.07
C ILE A 3 18.98 -15.18 40.84
N ILE A 4 19.09 -14.27 41.81
CA ILE A 4 18.52 -12.92 41.71
C ILE A 4 19.24 -12.11 40.63
N PHE A 5 20.57 -12.24 40.56
CA PHE A 5 21.37 -11.57 39.53
C PHE A 5 21.03 -12.09 38.13
N THR A 6 20.88 -13.41 37.96
CA THR A 6 20.46 -14.02 36.70
C THR A 6 19.04 -13.60 36.29
N LEU A 7 18.11 -13.50 37.25
CA LEU A 7 16.75 -13.06 37.01
C LEU A 7 16.68 -11.58 36.57
N CYS A 8 17.43 -10.69 37.23
CA CYS A 8 17.52 -9.28 36.83
C CYS A 8 18.10 -9.14 35.42
N LEU A 9 19.12 -9.92 35.07
CA LEU A 9 19.72 -9.89 33.73
C LEU A 9 18.68 -10.27 32.65
N ILE A 10 17.90 -11.33 32.88
CA ILE A 10 16.87 -11.79 31.92
C ILE A 10 15.76 -10.74 31.75
N ILE A 11 15.32 -10.09 32.84
CA ILE A 11 14.29 -9.04 32.79
C ILE A 11 14.80 -7.82 32.02
N SER A 12 16.06 -7.41 32.21
CA SER A 12 16.65 -6.29 31.47
C SER A 12 16.73 -6.52 29.96
N PHE A 13 16.96 -7.76 29.52
CA PHE A 13 16.96 -8.11 28.09
C PHE A 13 15.54 -8.25 27.50
N GLY A 14 14.53 -8.57 28.31
CA GLY A 14 13.13 -8.67 27.85
C GLY A 14 12.44 -7.32 27.60
N LEU A 15 12.94 -6.23 28.19
CA LEU A 15 12.32 -4.90 28.09
C LEU A 15 12.72 -4.11 26.83
N ILE A 16 13.65 -4.62 26.02
CA ILE A 16 14.18 -3.94 24.82
C ILE A 16 13.61 -4.50 23.51
N THR A 17 12.62 -5.39 23.55
CA THR A 17 11.98 -5.88 22.32
C THR A 17 10.85 -4.95 21.90
N SER A 18 11.14 -3.99 21.03
CA SER A 18 10.09 -3.30 20.26
C SER A 18 9.75 -4.16 19.05
N ALA A 19 8.58 -4.82 19.07
CA ALA A 19 8.04 -5.57 17.93
C ALA A 19 7.41 -4.64 16.88
N GLN A 20 8.07 -3.51 16.58
CA GLN A 20 7.54 -2.51 15.66
C GLN A 20 7.57 -3.08 14.24
N ILE A 21 6.41 -3.08 13.57
CA ILE A 21 6.30 -3.59 12.20
C ILE A 21 7.05 -2.62 11.29
N THR A 22 8.07 -3.13 10.61
CA THR A 22 8.81 -2.44 9.57
C THR A 22 8.22 -2.83 8.22
N VAL A 23 7.77 -1.83 7.46
CA VAL A 23 7.29 -1.99 6.08
C VAL A 23 8.43 -1.66 5.13
N THR A 24 8.66 -2.56 4.19
CA THR A 24 9.70 -2.50 3.17
C THR A 24 9.10 -2.62 1.78
N ASN A 25 9.90 -2.38 0.75
CA ASN A 25 9.51 -2.61 -0.64
C ASN A 25 9.00 -4.03 -0.91
N ASN A 26 9.47 -5.04 -0.18
CA ASN A 26 9.03 -6.44 -0.32
C ASN A 26 7.62 -6.68 0.22
N ASP A 27 7.09 -5.78 1.05
CA ASP A 27 5.73 -5.90 1.60
C ASP A 27 4.65 -5.38 0.62
N LEU A 28 5.07 -4.71 -0.47
CA LEU A 28 4.17 -4.27 -1.52
C LEU A 28 3.88 -5.38 -2.54
N ALA A 29 2.65 -5.42 -3.05
CA ALA A 29 2.20 -6.38 -4.05
C ALA A 29 3.13 -6.43 -5.29
N PRO A 30 3.59 -7.61 -5.75
CA PRO A 30 4.43 -7.70 -6.94
C PRO A 30 3.63 -7.45 -8.23
N ALA A 31 4.33 -7.21 -9.34
CA ALA A 31 3.70 -7.13 -10.66
C ALA A 31 2.98 -8.46 -10.99
N GLY A 32 1.80 -8.36 -11.61
CA GLY A 32 0.90 -9.48 -11.87
C GLY A 32 -0.15 -9.70 -10.78
N THR A 33 -0.14 -8.90 -9.72
CA THR A 33 -1.13 -8.99 -8.64
C THR A 33 -2.35 -8.16 -8.97
N THR A 34 -3.54 -8.75 -8.79
CA THR A 34 -4.81 -8.02 -8.78
C THR A 34 -5.33 -7.99 -7.36
N ILE A 35 -5.57 -6.79 -6.83
CA ILE A 35 -6.24 -6.58 -5.55
C ILE A 35 -7.70 -6.27 -5.84
N TYR A 36 -8.60 -7.05 -5.25
CA TYR A 36 -10.04 -6.83 -5.31
C TYR A 36 -10.49 -6.08 -4.05
N ASN A 37 -11.02 -4.88 -4.23
CA ASN A 37 -11.58 -4.06 -3.17
C ASN A 37 -13.10 -4.19 -3.18
N SER A 38 -13.66 -4.81 -2.14
CA SER A 38 -15.10 -4.86 -1.95
C SER A 38 -15.60 -3.55 -1.34
N ILE A 39 -16.67 -2.99 -1.90
CA ILE A 39 -17.26 -1.72 -1.46
C ILE A 39 -18.65 -2.01 -0.89
N ASP A 40 -18.89 -1.52 0.33
CA ASP A 40 -20.21 -1.47 0.99
C ASP A 40 -20.68 0.00 0.96
N ASN A 41 -21.76 0.29 0.24
CA ASN A 41 -22.29 1.63 0.08
C ASN A 41 -23.33 1.98 1.16
N SER A 42 -23.74 1.01 1.99
CA SER A 42 -24.74 1.19 3.05
C SER A 42 -24.42 0.33 4.28
N PRO A 43 -23.24 0.52 4.90
CA PRO A 43 -22.84 -0.25 6.07
C PRO A 43 -23.78 0.04 7.25
N ASP A 44 -24.03 -0.97 8.09
CA ASP A 44 -24.78 -0.80 9.35
C ASP A 44 -24.10 0.25 10.24
N ASP A 45 -24.87 1.14 10.87
CA ASP A 45 -24.38 2.20 11.76
C ASP A 45 -23.51 1.70 12.93
N LYS A 46 -23.53 0.39 13.22
CA LYS A 46 -22.67 -0.27 14.21
C LYS A 46 -21.25 -0.52 13.73
N ILE A 47 -20.96 -0.44 12.42
CA ILE A 47 -19.61 -0.52 11.88
C ILE A 47 -18.87 0.78 12.22
N LEU A 48 -18.26 0.77 13.40
CA LEU A 48 -17.52 1.91 13.93
C LEU A 48 -16.02 1.56 14.03
N PRO A 49 -15.11 2.52 13.76
CA PRO A 49 -13.67 2.34 13.93
C PRO A 49 -13.21 2.09 15.37
N GLY A 50 -14.15 2.07 16.35
CA GLY A 50 -13.92 1.75 17.75
C GLY A 50 -12.86 2.62 18.43
N SER A 51 -12.42 2.20 19.61
CA SER A 51 -11.28 2.82 20.30
C SER A 51 -10.01 2.01 20.04
N PRO A 52 -8.86 2.65 19.80
CA PRO A 52 -7.60 1.95 19.59
C PRO A 52 -7.16 1.19 20.85
N GLY A 53 -6.30 0.18 20.67
CA GLY A 53 -5.64 -0.54 21.76
C GLY A 53 -5.67 -2.07 21.61
N PRO A 54 -4.93 -2.78 22.47
CA PRO A 54 -4.88 -4.24 22.44
C PRO A 54 -6.22 -4.86 22.88
N ASN A 55 -6.42 -6.13 22.54
CA ASN A 55 -7.55 -6.96 22.95
C ASN A 55 -8.92 -6.40 22.53
N LYS A 56 -9.02 -5.88 21.30
CA LYS A 56 -10.28 -5.47 20.68
C LYS A 56 -10.78 -6.58 19.75
N THR A 57 -12.07 -6.85 19.80
CA THR A 57 -12.77 -7.66 18.81
C THR A 57 -13.49 -6.72 17.87
N TRP A 58 -13.04 -6.70 16.62
CA TRP A 58 -13.71 -6.01 15.53
C TRP A 58 -14.71 -6.96 14.90
N ASP A 59 -15.99 -6.60 14.93
CA ASP A 59 -17.05 -7.38 14.31
C ASP A 59 -17.50 -6.67 13.03
N PHE A 60 -17.19 -7.30 11.89
CA PHE A 60 -17.53 -6.81 10.56
C PHE A 60 -18.55 -7.73 9.86
N ILE A 61 -19.26 -8.58 10.61
CA ILE A 61 -20.16 -9.58 10.03
C ILE A 61 -21.33 -8.99 9.24
N THR A 62 -21.67 -7.72 9.49
CA THR A 62 -22.75 -7.01 8.80
C THR A 62 -22.29 -6.28 7.54
N LEU A 63 -20.98 -6.24 7.24
CA LEU A 63 -20.51 -5.68 5.97
C LEU A 63 -20.99 -6.55 4.81
N ASN A 64 -21.56 -5.90 3.81
CA ASN A 64 -22.00 -6.54 2.58
C ASN A 64 -21.18 -6.01 1.40
N GLN A 65 -20.99 -6.86 0.39
CA GLN A 65 -20.33 -6.46 -0.83
C GLN A 65 -21.38 -5.98 -1.83
N ASP A 66 -21.47 -4.67 -2.02
CA ASP A 66 -22.33 -4.05 -3.03
C ASP A 66 -21.62 -3.94 -4.39
N ASP A 67 -20.32 -3.69 -4.37
CA ASP A 67 -19.49 -3.54 -5.57
C ASP A 67 -18.08 -4.12 -5.37
N ILE A 68 -17.35 -4.33 -6.47
CA ILE A 68 -15.92 -4.68 -6.48
C ILE A 68 -15.19 -3.71 -7.40
N ASP A 69 -14.16 -3.07 -6.85
CA ASP A 69 -13.15 -2.39 -7.62
C ASP A 69 -11.85 -3.22 -7.69
N THR A 70 -11.02 -2.96 -8.68
CA THR A 70 -9.79 -3.70 -8.95
C THR A 70 -8.59 -2.78 -9.11
N LEU A 71 -7.53 -3.10 -8.39
CA LEU A 71 -6.21 -2.52 -8.60
C LEU A 71 -5.30 -3.59 -9.22
N VAL A 72 -4.80 -3.34 -10.42
CA VAL A 72 -3.90 -4.29 -11.11
C VAL A 72 -2.50 -3.71 -11.12
N PHE A 73 -1.57 -4.39 -10.45
CA PHE A 73 -0.15 -4.02 -10.43
C PHE A 73 0.60 -4.75 -11.53
N MET A 74 1.46 -4.04 -12.25
CA MET A 74 2.13 -4.56 -13.44
C MET A 74 3.47 -3.88 -13.70
N LEU A 75 4.20 -4.39 -14.69
CA LEU A 75 5.37 -3.70 -15.24
C LEU A 75 4.94 -2.64 -16.26
N PRO A 76 5.70 -1.53 -16.42
CA PRO A 76 5.43 -0.52 -17.44
C PRO A 76 5.29 -1.12 -18.85
N SER A 77 6.12 -2.12 -19.17
CA SER A 77 6.11 -2.82 -20.47
C SER A 77 4.84 -3.65 -20.73
N TRP A 78 4.01 -3.89 -19.72
CA TRP A 78 2.74 -4.60 -19.86
C TRP A 78 1.57 -3.64 -20.10
N THR A 79 1.79 -2.34 -19.90
CA THR A 79 0.81 -1.31 -20.24
C THR A 79 0.77 -1.06 -21.74
N PRO A 80 -0.30 -0.46 -22.27
CA PRO A 80 -0.33 0.09 -23.63
C PRO A 80 0.64 1.27 -23.87
N TYR A 81 1.28 1.79 -22.81
CA TYR A 81 2.05 3.04 -22.82
C TYR A 81 3.49 2.85 -22.29
N PRO A 82 4.25 1.86 -22.80
CA PRO A 82 5.53 1.46 -22.20
C PRO A 82 6.61 2.54 -22.26
N ASP A 83 6.53 3.45 -23.23
CA ASP A 83 7.55 4.45 -23.51
C ASP A 83 7.21 5.85 -22.96
N ASN A 84 6.02 6.04 -22.39
CA ASN A 84 5.58 7.35 -21.89
C ASN A 84 6.41 7.84 -20.70
N PHE A 85 6.90 6.91 -19.87
CA PHE A 85 7.71 7.19 -18.69
C PHE A 85 8.89 6.23 -18.63
N ALA A 86 9.97 6.55 -19.34
CA ALA A 86 11.16 5.69 -19.45
C ALA A 86 11.86 5.38 -18.12
N GLU A 87 11.68 6.23 -17.10
CA GLU A 87 12.23 6.03 -15.76
C GLU A 87 11.36 5.12 -14.88
N ALA A 88 10.12 4.84 -15.29
CA ALA A 88 9.22 3.97 -14.54
C ALA A 88 9.76 2.54 -14.52
N ASN A 89 9.65 1.89 -13.36
CA ASN A 89 9.90 0.45 -13.23
C ASN A 89 8.68 -0.32 -12.71
N PHE A 90 7.59 0.38 -12.43
CA PHE A 90 6.34 -0.19 -11.96
C PHE A 90 5.14 0.60 -12.48
N ALA A 91 4.00 -0.06 -12.65
CA ALA A 91 2.75 0.58 -13.05
C ALA A 91 1.56 -0.04 -12.33
N ALA A 92 0.48 0.74 -12.21
CA ALA A 92 -0.79 0.27 -11.68
C ALA A 92 -1.94 0.78 -12.56
N ASN A 93 -2.85 -0.11 -12.91
CA ASN A 93 -4.16 0.26 -13.42
C ASN A 93 -5.08 0.48 -12.22
N LEU A 94 -5.51 1.73 -12.04
CA LEU A 94 -6.21 2.18 -10.84
C LEU A 94 -7.73 2.08 -10.95
N VAL A 95 -8.27 1.90 -12.16
CA VAL A 95 -9.69 1.75 -12.49
C VAL A 95 -9.77 0.98 -13.82
N ASN A 96 -10.89 0.27 -14.09
CA ASN A 96 -11.21 -0.35 -15.38
C ASN A 96 -11.16 0.61 -16.61
N ASP A 97 -10.89 1.91 -16.42
CA ASP A 97 -10.99 2.98 -17.42
C ASP A 97 -9.72 3.23 -18.26
N GLY A 98 -8.85 2.22 -18.42
CA GLY A 98 -7.70 2.31 -19.33
C GLY A 98 -6.66 3.38 -18.96
N ALA A 99 -6.70 3.88 -17.72
CA ALA A 99 -5.70 4.78 -17.16
C ALA A 99 -4.70 4.01 -16.29
N TYR A 100 -3.43 4.41 -16.38
CA TYR A 100 -2.29 3.75 -15.75
C TYR A 100 -1.44 4.78 -15.03
N ALA A 101 -1.18 4.54 -13.76
CA ALA A 101 -0.19 5.27 -13.00
C ALA A 101 1.19 4.59 -13.15
N PHE A 102 2.23 5.40 -13.32
CA PHE A 102 3.61 4.96 -13.47
C PHE A 102 4.44 5.41 -12.27
N PHE A 103 5.29 4.50 -11.81
CA PHE A 103 6.01 4.65 -10.56
C PHE A 103 7.49 4.31 -10.68
N ILE A 104 8.28 4.92 -9.80
CA ILE A 104 9.58 4.42 -9.38
C ILE A 104 9.38 3.68 -8.06
N ARG A 105 9.73 2.41 -8.04
CA ARG A 105 9.67 1.53 -6.88
C ARG A 105 11.02 0.85 -6.65
N ASN A 106 11.63 1.06 -5.50
CA ASN A 106 12.87 0.39 -5.11
C ASN A 106 12.94 0.26 -3.59
N ASP A 107 14.07 -0.17 -3.06
CA ASP A 107 14.25 -0.39 -1.62
C ASP A 107 14.31 0.92 -0.79
N ASP A 108 14.38 2.07 -1.47
CA ASP A 108 14.40 3.40 -0.84
C ASP A 108 13.04 4.09 -0.87
N LYS A 109 12.21 3.86 -1.91
CA LYS A 109 10.92 4.56 -2.05
C LYS A 109 9.91 3.88 -2.98
N LEU A 110 8.66 4.31 -2.82
CA LEU A 110 7.60 4.26 -3.83
C LEU A 110 7.17 5.69 -4.18
N SER A 111 7.35 6.10 -5.44
CA SER A 111 6.93 7.41 -5.95
C SER A 111 6.20 7.32 -7.30
N ALA A 112 5.16 8.15 -7.50
CA ALA A 112 4.54 8.31 -8.81
C ALA A 112 5.24 9.40 -9.62
N ILE A 113 5.43 9.11 -10.91
CA ILE A 113 6.06 10.02 -11.87
C ILE A 113 5.10 10.45 -12.99
N GLY A 114 3.93 9.82 -13.07
CA GLY A 114 2.85 10.30 -13.94
C GLY A 114 1.72 9.31 -14.17
N LEU A 115 0.76 9.78 -14.96
CA LEU A 115 -0.44 9.05 -15.36
C LEU A 115 -0.55 9.05 -16.89
N VAL A 116 -0.97 7.94 -17.48
CA VAL A 116 -1.32 7.87 -18.92
C VAL A 116 -2.66 7.17 -19.09
N GLY A 117 -3.52 7.68 -19.95
CA GLY A 117 -4.73 6.98 -20.36
C GLY A 117 -5.32 7.53 -21.65
N SER A 118 -6.38 6.89 -22.13
CA SER A 118 -7.22 7.40 -23.21
C SER A 118 -8.44 8.11 -22.64
N TYR A 119 -8.83 9.26 -23.17
CA TYR A 119 -10.04 9.98 -22.76
C TYR A 119 -10.84 10.46 -23.97
N ASP A 120 -12.02 9.86 -24.17
CA ASP A 120 -12.93 10.15 -25.28
C ASP A 120 -12.22 10.10 -26.64
N THR A 121 -12.06 11.23 -27.34
CA THR A 121 -11.36 11.32 -28.63
C THR A 121 -9.84 11.44 -28.51
N TYR A 122 -9.31 11.61 -27.30
CA TYR A 122 -7.88 11.77 -27.05
C TYR A 122 -7.25 10.44 -26.69
N GLU A 123 -6.52 9.88 -27.64
CA GLU A 123 -5.65 8.76 -27.43
C GLU A 123 -4.35 9.21 -26.74
N ASN A 124 -3.90 8.45 -25.75
CA ASN A 124 -2.62 8.66 -25.05
C ASN A 124 -2.45 10.08 -24.45
N VAL A 125 -3.29 10.41 -23.48
CA VAL A 125 -3.13 11.60 -22.64
C VAL A 125 -2.14 11.28 -21.53
N SER A 126 -0.96 11.91 -21.60
CA SER A 126 0.13 11.72 -20.64
C SER A 126 0.25 12.93 -19.71
N VAL A 127 0.17 12.69 -18.41
CA VAL A 127 0.25 13.72 -17.37
C VAL A 127 1.46 13.42 -16.47
N PRO A 128 2.61 14.10 -16.68
CA PRO A 128 3.77 13.92 -15.81
C PRO A 128 3.55 14.56 -14.44
N VAL A 129 4.12 13.97 -13.40
CA VAL A 129 4.14 14.49 -12.03
C VAL A 129 5.56 14.96 -11.73
N SER A 130 5.73 16.27 -11.53
CA SER A 130 7.05 16.90 -11.29
C SER A 130 6.95 18.01 -10.23
N PRO A 131 7.65 17.91 -9.08
CA PRO A 131 8.47 16.76 -8.68
C PRO A 131 7.62 15.50 -8.48
N GLU A 132 8.26 14.33 -8.51
CA GLU A 132 7.58 13.04 -8.25
C GLU A 132 6.80 13.08 -6.92
N GLU A 133 5.67 12.39 -6.86
CA GLU A 133 4.88 12.25 -5.64
C GLU A 133 5.37 11.04 -4.86
N ILE A 134 6.01 11.27 -3.70
CA ILE A 134 6.49 10.20 -2.82
C ILE A 134 5.32 9.70 -1.97
N TYR A 135 4.97 8.42 -2.12
CA TYR A 135 3.97 7.77 -1.27
C TYR A 135 4.58 7.20 0.00
N ILE A 136 5.75 6.55 -0.11
CA ILE A 136 6.42 5.87 0.99
C ILE A 136 7.93 5.97 0.80
N ASP A 137 8.64 6.37 1.86
CA ASP A 137 10.08 6.20 2.00
C ASP A 137 10.35 4.88 2.74
N PHE A 138 11.08 3.96 2.12
CA PHE A 138 11.40 2.67 2.70
C PHE A 138 12.77 2.68 3.41
N PRO A 139 12.93 1.87 4.47
CA PRO A 139 11.87 1.21 5.25
C PRO A 139 11.11 2.22 6.14
N VAL A 140 9.82 1.98 6.38
CA VAL A 140 9.00 2.80 7.30
C VAL A 140 8.49 1.97 8.48
N GLN A 141 8.43 2.56 9.67
CA GLN A 141 7.81 1.91 10.83
C GLN A 141 6.31 2.21 10.87
N PHE A 142 5.49 1.16 10.87
CA PHE A 142 4.03 1.30 10.85
C PHE A 142 3.50 2.10 12.05
N GLY A 143 2.75 3.17 11.81
CA GLY A 143 2.18 4.00 12.88
C GLY A 143 3.18 4.98 13.54
N GLN A 144 4.34 5.20 12.92
CA GLN A 144 5.24 6.32 13.23
C GLN A 144 5.13 7.34 12.07
N THR A 145 4.19 8.28 12.20
CA THR A 145 4.02 9.43 11.30
C THR A 145 3.96 10.70 12.13
#